data_AF-N9KE46-F1
#
_entry.id   AF-N9KE46-F1
#
_cell.length_a   1.000
_cell.length_b   1.000
_cell.length_c   1.000
_cell.angle_alpha   90.00
_cell.angle_beta   90.00
_cell.angle_gamma   90.00
#
_symmetry.space_group_name_H-M   'P 1'
#
loop_
_entity.id
_entity.type
_entity.pdbx_description
1 polymer ?
#
loop_
_entity_poly.entity_id
_entity_poly.type
_entity_poly.pdbx_seq_one_letter_code
_entity_poly.pdbx_strand_id
1 'polypeptide(L)'
;MQYSKNLFIQQISETEFVLQVNDSKLAEELELRLPNIFGRYISEPKSISNGQELEYHFSISGVDLNSFQRHLTTLTPELLDSLSSH
;
A
#
# COMPACT_ATOMS: atom_id res chain seq x y z
N MET A 1 -4.61 -9.54 3.90
CA MET A 1 -6.03 -9.24 3.62
C MET A 1 -6.10 -8.50 2.29
N GLN A 2 -6.97 -8.94 1.38
CA GLN A 2 -7.23 -8.17 0.16
C GLN A 2 -8.05 -6.92 0.52
N TYR A 3 -7.54 -5.74 0.18
CA TYR A 3 -8.19 -4.47 0.52
C TYR A 3 -8.90 -3.86 -0.69
N SER A 4 -8.32 -3.97 -1.89
CA SER A 4 -8.96 -3.64 -3.17
C SER A 4 -8.56 -4.67 -4.24
N LYS A 5 -8.94 -4.46 -5.51
CA LYS A 5 -8.61 -5.39 -6.61
C LYS A 5 -7.10 -5.64 -6.72
N ASN A 6 -6.30 -4.58 -6.64
CA ASN A 6 -4.86 -4.61 -6.88
C ASN A 6 -4.01 -4.22 -5.65
N LEU A 7 -4.63 -4.10 -4.47
CA LEU A 7 -3.95 -3.80 -3.22
C LEU A 7 -4.23 -4.87 -2.16
N PHE A 8 -3.16 -5.49 -1.69
CA PHE A 8 -3.15 -6.41 -0.55
C PHE A 8 -2.42 -5.79 0.63
N ILE A 9 -2.96 -6.01 1.81
CA ILE A 9 -2.38 -5.52 3.06
C ILE A 9 -1.93 -6.71 3.87
N GLN A 10 -0.65 -6.75 4.19
CA GLN A 10 -0.06 -7.75 5.07
C GLN A 10 0.41 -7.07 6.35
N GLN A 11 -0.07 -7.56 7.50
CA GLN A 11 0.47 -7.18 8.79
C GLN A 11 1.67 -8.10 9.09
N ILE A 12 2.84 -7.51 9.30
CA ILE A 12 4.10 -8.22 9.62
C ILE A 12 4.26 -8.35 11.13
N SER A 13 3.93 -7.28 11.87
CA SER A 13 3.93 -7.25 13.33
C SER A 13 2.86 -6.30 13.86
N GLU A 14 2.78 -6.08 15.18
CA GLU A 14 1.80 -5.17 15.78
C GLU A 14 1.89 -3.74 15.24
N THR A 15 3.07 -3.34 14.78
CA THR A 15 3.35 -1.97 14.30
C THR A 15 3.95 -1.92 12.89
N GLU A 16 3.90 -3.02 12.14
CA GLU A 16 4.49 -3.10 10.80
C GLU A 16 3.50 -3.70 9.80
N PHE A 17 3.34 -2.99 8.69
CA PHE A 17 2.42 -3.31 7.61
C PHE A 17 3.12 -3.19 6.27
N VAL A 18 2.70 -4.02 5.32
CA VAL A 18 3.15 -3.97 3.94
C VAL A 18 1.92 -3.85 3.04
N LEU A 19 1.93 -2.83 2.19
CA LEU A 19 1.00 -2.68 1.09
C LEU A 19 1.64 -3.31 -0.15
N GLN A 20 1.05 -4.40 -0.64
CA GLN A 20 1.48 -5.11 -1.83
C GLN A 20 0.57 -4.70 -2.99
N VAL A 21 1.17 -4.16 -4.04
CA VAL A 21 0.47 -3.58 -5.18
C VAL A 21 0.90 -4.29 -6.45
N ASN A 22 -0.07 -4.83 -7.17
CA ASN A 22 0.17 -5.70 -8.32
C ASN A 22 -0.15 -4.98 -9.65
N ASP A 23 -0.35 -3.66 -9.61
CA ASP A 23 -0.60 -2.79 -10.74
C ASP A 23 0.37 -1.61 -10.71
N SER A 24 1.12 -1.39 -11.79
CA SER A 24 2.17 -0.36 -11.84
C SER A 24 1.60 1.05 -11.75
N LYS A 25 0.44 1.31 -12.37
CA LYS A 25 -0.20 2.63 -12.34
C LYS A 25 -0.68 2.98 -10.93
N LEU A 26 -1.30 2.02 -10.24
CA LEU A 26 -1.68 2.17 -8.85
C LEU A 26 -0.46 2.37 -7.95
N ALA A 27 0.66 1.70 -8.23
CA ALA A 27 1.90 1.88 -7.50
C ALA A 27 2.45 3.31 -7.63
N GLU A 28 2.47 3.87 -8.84
CA GLU A 28 2.87 5.27 -9.10
C GLU A 28 1.96 6.26 -8.34
N GLU A 29 0.64 6.05 -8.36
CA GLU A 29 -0.30 6.89 -7.60
C GLU A 29 -0.08 6.81 -6.09
N LEU A 30 0.20 5.60 -5.58
CA LEU A 30 0.44 5.38 -4.16
C LEU A 30 1.79 5.92 -3.70
N GLU A 31 2.81 5.89 -4.54
CA GLU A 31 4.12 6.51 -4.27
C GLU A 31 3.98 8.02 -4.02
N LEU A 32 3.08 8.70 -4.73
CA LEU A 32 2.80 10.13 -4.53
C LEU A 32 1.92 10.42 -3.31
N ARG A 33 0.97 9.53 -3.00
CA ARG A 33 -0.05 9.78 -1.97
C ARG A 33 0.37 9.30 -0.58
N LEU A 34 0.98 8.12 -0.48
CA LEU A 34 1.26 7.50 0.81
C LEU A 34 2.25 8.28 1.69
N PRO A 35 3.28 8.97 1.19
CA PRO A 35 4.11 9.85 2.02
C PRO A 35 3.32 10.98 2.68
N ASN A 36 2.26 11.49 2.05
CA ASN A 36 1.40 12.50 2.66
C ASN A 36 0.46 11.91 3.73
N ILE A 37 0.13 10.62 3.63
CA ILE A 37 -0.78 9.91 4.55
C ILE A 37 -0.02 9.39 5.78
N PHE A 38 1.14 8.76 5.55
CA PHE A 38 1.92 8.06 6.56
C PHE A 38 3.20 8.81 6.96
N GLY A 39 3.61 9.85 6.24
CA GLY A 39 4.74 10.70 6.61
C GLY A 39 6.02 9.91 6.83
N ARG A 40 6.65 10.09 7.98
CA ARG A 40 7.89 9.39 8.37
C ARG A 40 7.74 7.87 8.59
N TYR A 41 6.52 7.36 8.64
CA TYR A 41 6.26 5.95 8.94
C TYR A 41 6.35 5.05 7.71
N ILE A 42 6.34 5.64 6.50
CA ILE A 42 6.49 4.88 5.26
C ILE A 42 7.94 4.92 4.77
N SER A 43 8.41 3.79 4.26
CA SER A 43 9.71 3.66 3.59
C SER A 43 9.56 3.77 2.07
N GLU A 44 10.67 3.99 1.36
CA GLU A 44 10.69 3.95 -0.10
C GLU A 44 10.13 2.61 -0.63
N PRO A 45 9.34 2.64 -1.72
CA PRO A 45 8.76 1.44 -2.29
C PRO A 45 9.85 0.50 -2.81
N LYS A 46 9.58 -0.80 -2.71
CA LYS A 46 10.43 -1.85 -3.27
C LYS A 46 9.69 -2.58 -4.37
N SER A 47 10.29 -2.64 -5.56
CA SER A 47 9.82 -3.51 -6.63
C SER A 47 10.33 -4.93 -6.41
N ILE A 48 9.42 -5.90 -6.42
CA ILE A 48 9.71 -7.34 -6.30
C ILE A 48 9.27 -8.02 -7.58
N SER A 49 10.21 -8.68 -8.26
CA SER A 49 9.89 -9.49 -9.43
C SER A 49 9.58 -10.92 -8.98
N ASN A 50 8.32 -11.32 -9.00
CA ASN A 50 7.88 -12.65 -8.60
C ASN A 50 7.74 -13.59 -9.81
N GLY A 51 8.81 -13.68 -10.60
CA GLY A 51 8.85 -14.44 -11.85
C GLY A 51 8.23 -13.69 -13.03
N GLN A 52 6.91 -13.72 -13.18
CA GLN A 52 6.20 -13.12 -14.33
C GLN A 52 5.55 -11.78 -14.02
N GLU A 53 5.31 -11.47 -12.75
CA GLU A 53 4.62 -10.25 -12.33
C GLU A 53 5.54 -9.38 -11.46
N LEU A 54 5.42 -8.07 -11.65
CA LEU A 54 6.12 -7.06 -10.88
C LEU A 54 5.19 -6.57 -9.77
N GLU A 55 5.57 -6.79 -8.53
CA GLU A 55 4.84 -6.36 -7.35
C GLU A 55 5.57 -5.18 -6.71
N TYR A 56 4.82 -4.22 -6.17
CA TYR A 56 5.37 -3.05 -5.49
C TYR A 56 4.99 -3.10 -4.03
N HIS A 57 5.99 -3.08 -3.16
CA HIS A 57 5.83 -3.22 -1.72
C HIS A 57 6.12 -1.88 -1.03
N PHE A 58 5.12 -1.33 -0.36
CA PHE A 58 5.26 -0.16 0.49
C PHE A 58 5.24 -0.59 1.96
N SER A 59 6.36 -0.38 2.64
CA SER A 59 6.51 -0.76 4.06
C SER A 59 6.15 0.42 4.95
N ILE A 60 5.26 0.17 5.91
CA ILE A 60 4.85 1.14 6.93
C ILE A 60 5.20 0.56 8.30
N SER A 61 6.00 1.28 9.08
CA SER A 61 6.49 0.83 10.39
C SER A 61 6.34 1.91 11.46
N GLY A 62 6.12 1.49 12.71
CA GLY A 62 5.98 2.39 13.85
C GLY A 62 4.60 3.00 14.04
N VAL A 63 3.56 2.38 13.47
CA VAL A 63 2.15 2.78 13.58
C VAL A 63 1.34 1.59 14.09
N ASP A 64 0.52 1.76 15.12
CA ASP A 64 -0.37 0.70 15.60
C ASP A 64 -1.54 0.43 14.63
N LEU A 65 -2.21 -0.71 14.78
CA LEU A 65 -3.31 -1.11 13.91
C LEU A 65 -4.44 -0.07 13.78
N ASN A 66 -4.84 0.60 14.87
CA ASN A 66 -5.93 1.58 14.83
C ASN A 66 -5.51 2.83 14.08
N SER A 67 -4.29 3.31 14.34
CA SER A 67 -3.71 4.45 13.64
C SER A 67 -3.55 4.14 12.15
N PHE A 68 -3.03 2.94 11.82
CA PHE A 68 -2.90 2.47 10.44
C PHE A 68 -4.25 2.45 9.72
N GLN A 69 -5.28 1.85 10.32
CA GLN A 69 -6.62 1.82 9.75
C GLN A 69 -7.21 3.22 9.55
N ARG A 70 -7.03 4.12 10.52
CA ARG A 70 -7.50 5.51 10.40
C ARG A 70 -6.85 6.22 9.22
N HIS A 71 -5.54 6.09 9.04
CA HIS A 71 -4.84 6.65 7.89
C HIS A 71 -5.29 6.01 6.57
N LEU A 72 -5.45 4.69 6.55
CA LEU A 72 -5.85 3.92 5.38
C LEU A 72 -7.26 4.26 4.88
N THR A 73 -8.19 4.66 5.75
CA THR A 73 -9.56 5.04 5.34
C THR A 73 -9.61 6.22 4.36
N THR A 74 -8.53 7.00 4.23
CA THR A 74 -8.39 8.03 3.19
C THR A 74 -8.26 7.47 1.77
N LEU A 75 -7.88 6.19 1.67
CA LEU A 75 -7.79 5.41 0.44
C LEU A 75 -8.92 4.38 0.45
N THR A 76 -10.11 4.73 -0.03
CA THR A 76 -11.21 3.77 -0.13
C THR A 76 -10.93 2.72 -1.21
N PRO A 77 -11.42 1.47 -1.07
CA PRO A 77 -11.27 0.46 -2.10
C PRO A 77 -11.73 0.92 -3.49
N GLU A 78 -12.87 1.62 -3.54
CA GLU A 78 -13.43 2.18 -4.78
C GLU A 78 -12.50 3.20 -5.46
N LEU A 79 -11.84 4.05 -4.67
CA LEU A 79 -10.85 5.00 -5.18
C LEU A 79 -9.64 4.25 -5.76
N LEU A 80 -9.10 3.28 -5.03
CA LEU A 80 -7.94 2.49 -5.46
C LEU A 80 -8.22 1.71 -6.75
N ASP A 81 -9.42 1.15 -6.87
CA ASP A 81 -9.84 0.44 -8.07
C ASP A 81 -10.01 1.39 -9.26
N SER A 82 -10.46 2.63 -9.04
CA SER A 82 -10.51 3.67 -10.07
C SER A 82 -9.14 4.20 -10.50
N LEU A 83 -8.13 4.14 -9.61
CA LEU A 83 -6.76 4.59 -9.91
C LEU A 83 -5.95 3.53 -10.66
N SER A 84 -6.34 2.25 -10.50
CA SER A 84 -5.69 1.11 -11.16
C SER A 84 -5.82 1.16 -12.70
N SER A 85 -5.01 0.35 -13.38
CA SER A 85 -5.24 0.04 -14.79
C SER A 85 -6.53 -0.78 -14.95
N HIS A 86 -7.33 -0.44 -15.98
CA HIS A 86 -8.59 -1.13 -16.31
C HIS A 86 -8.36 -2.52 -16.90
#